data_AF-D5XEG0-F1
#
_entry.id   AF-D5XEG0-F1
#
_cell.length_a   1.000
_cell.length_b   1.000
_cell.length_c   1.000
_cell.angle_alpha   90.00
_cell.angle_beta   90.00
_cell.angle_gamma   90.00
#
_symmetry.space_group_name_H-M   'P 1'
#
loop_
_entity.id
_entity.type
_entity.pdbx_description
1 polymer ?
#
loop_
_entity_poly.entity_id
_entity_poly.type
_entity_poly.pdbx_seq_one_letter_code
_entity_poly.pdbx_strand_id
1 'polypeptide(L)' 'MSMLSFRKFPFKHSVPCPSGIYWEVSPGDTLYLIAKKLNIPLKKLLAANPDVDPRNLQIGSKICIPKVD' A
#
# COMPACT_ATOMS: atom_id res chain seq x y z
N MET A 1 -7.87 -3.29 -38.43
CA MET A 1 -7.02 -3.39 -37.22
C MET A 1 -7.10 -2.06 -36.50
N SER A 2 -8.13 -1.86 -35.67
CA SER A 2 -8.42 -0.54 -35.07
C SER A 2 -7.75 -0.43 -33.71
N MET A 3 -6.94 0.62 -33.57
CA MET A 3 -6.16 0.93 -32.38
C MET A 3 -7.05 0.97 -31.14
N LEU A 4 -6.65 0.22 -30.11
CA LEU A 4 -7.32 0.24 -28.80
C LEU A 4 -7.21 1.65 -28.21
N SER A 5 -8.37 2.27 -28.07
CA SER A 5 -8.60 3.50 -27.34
C SER A 5 -8.09 3.33 -25.91
N PHE A 6 -6.93 3.95 -25.62
CA PHE A 6 -6.45 4.14 -24.25
C PHE A 6 -7.44 5.05 -23.53
N ARG A 7 -8.37 4.44 -22.80
CA ARG A 7 -9.22 5.15 -21.86
C ARG A 7 -8.32 5.96 -20.93
N LYS A 8 -8.47 7.29 -20.95
CA LYS A 8 -8.00 8.19 -19.89
C LYS A 8 -8.63 7.71 -18.58
N PHE A 9 -7.88 6.97 -17.77
CA PHE A 9 -8.29 6.60 -16.43
C PHE A 9 -7.83 7.69 -15.44
N PRO A 10 -8.73 8.27 -14.62
CA PRO A 10 -8.36 9.24 -13.59
C PRO A 10 -7.84 8.52 -12.34
N PHE A 11 -6.81 7.68 -12.48
CA PHE A 11 -6.08 7.15 -11.32
C PHE A 11 -4.86 8.02 -11.09
N LYS A 12 -4.84 8.75 -9.98
CA LYS A 12 -3.83 9.74 -9.61
C LYS A 12 -2.53 9.05 -9.10
N HIS A 13 -1.98 8.14 -9.92
CA HIS A 13 -0.78 7.30 -9.77
C HIS A 13 -1.06 5.81 -9.43
N SER A 14 -0.93 4.95 -10.44
CA SER A 14 -0.87 3.49 -10.33
C SER A 14 0.59 3.02 -10.20
N VAL A 15 1.32 3.52 -9.19
CA VAL A 15 2.69 3.03 -8.94
C VAL A 15 2.57 1.72 -8.15
N PRO A 16 2.99 0.58 -8.70
CA PRO A 16 2.99 -0.67 -7.94
C PRO A 16 4.00 -0.57 -6.79
N CYS A 17 3.75 -1.29 -5.70
CA CYS A 17 4.63 -1.32 -4.55
C CYS A 17 6.09 -1.63 -4.98
N PRO A 18 7.09 -0.77 -4.69
CA PRO A 18 8.45 -0.98 -5.18
C PRO A 18 9.14 -2.26 -4.72
N SER A 19 8.70 -2.85 -3.61
CA SER A 19 9.17 -4.16 -3.14
C SER A 19 8.46 -5.34 -3.80
N GLY A 20 7.28 -5.11 -4.39
CA GLY A 20 6.35 -6.17 -4.81
C GLY A 20 5.67 -6.92 -3.67
N ILE A 21 5.98 -6.59 -2.42
CA ILE A 21 5.49 -7.28 -1.22
C ILE A 21 4.33 -6.49 -0.62
N TYR A 22 3.25 -7.21 -0.32
CA TYR A 22 2.05 -6.65 0.28
C TYR A 22 1.68 -7.39 1.56
N TRP A 23 1.15 -6.64 2.52
CA TRP A 23 0.45 -7.17 3.68
C TRP A 23 -1.05 -7.03 3.46
N GLU A 24 -1.80 -8.12 3.63
CA GLU A 24 -3.27 -8.09 3.60
C GLU A 24 -3.81 -7.81 5.01
N VAL A 25 -4.58 -6.73 5.13
CA VAL A 25 -5.10 -6.25 6.42
C VAL A 25 -6.09 -7.27 7.00
N SER A 26 -5.82 -7.71 8.22
CA SER A 26 -6.68 -8.59 9.00
C SER A 26 -7.42 -7.81 10.11
N PRO A 27 -8.49 -8.37 10.70
CA PRO A 27 -9.18 -7.75 11.84
C PRO A 27 -8.21 -7.44 12.98
N GLY A 28 -8.24 -6.20 13.48
CA GLY A 28 -7.37 -5.73 14.57
C GLY A 28 -6.01 -5.19 14.12
N ASP A 29 -5.67 -5.27 12.84
CA ASP A 29 -4.44 -4.66 12.33
C ASP A 29 -4.46 -3.13 12.43
N THR A 30 -3.29 -2.57 12.71
CA THR A 30 -2.99 -1.16 12.53
C THR A 30 -1.65 -1.03 11.80
N LEU A 31 -1.39 0.10 11.13
CA LEU A 31 -0.07 0.33 10.52
C LEU A 31 1.05 0.27 11.57
N TYR A 32 0.78 0.65 12.82
CA TYR A 32 1.73 0.51 13.93
C TYR A 32 2.04 -0.95 14.24
N LEU A 33 1.01 -1.81 14.38
CA LEU A 33 1.21 -3.23 14.69
C LEU A 33 1.91 -3.97 13.54
N ILE A 34 1.56 -3.66 12.29
CA ILE A 34 2.22 -4.21 11.10
C ILE A 34 3.70 -3.80 11.09
N ALA A 35 3.99 -2.50 11.24
CA ALA A 35 5.36 -1.99 11.29
C ALA A 35 6.18 -2.66 12.41
N LYS A 36 5.61 -2.77 13.62
CA LYS A 36 6.24 -3.43 14.76
C LYS A 36 6.51 -4.92 14.48
N LYS A 37 5.55 -5.64 13.91
CA LYS A 37 5.65 -7.08 13.62
C LYS A 37 6.72 -7.37 12.57
N LEU A 38 6.86 -6.50 11.57
CA LEU A 38 7.85 -6.64 10.50
C LEU A 38 9.20 -5.99 10.85
N ASN A 39 9.33 -5.39 12.03
CA ASN A 39 10.50 -4.60 12.45
C ASN A 39 10.85 -3.48 11.45
N ILE A 40 9.84 -2.79 10.92
CA ILE A 40 9.97 -1.67 9.98
C ILE A 40 9.67 -0.36 10.73
N PRO A 41 10.43 0.73 10.49
CA PRO A 41 10.06 2.03 11.02
C PRO A 41 8.66 2.46 10.52
N LEU A 42 7.74 2.77 11.43
CA LEU A 42 6.37 3.18 11.07
C LEU A 42 6.37 4.33 10.03
N LYS A 43 7.29 5.28 10.15
CA LYS A 43 7.45 6.38 9.19
C LYS A 43 7.71 5.89 7.76
N LYS A 44 8.54 4.85 7.58
CA LYS A 44 8.79 4.26 6.24
C LYS A 44 7.53 3.57 5.71
N LEU A 45 6.79 2.86 6.57
CA LEU A 45 5.55 2.20 6.15
C LEU A 45 4.48 3.21 5.73
N LEU A 46 4.31 4.31 6.48
CA LEU A 46 3.40 5.40 6.13
C LEU A 46 3.79 6.07 4.81
N ALA A 47 5.08 6.38 4.63
CA ALA A 47 5.56 7.01 3.41
C ALA A 47 5.35 6.15 2.15
N ALA A 48 5.38 4.81 2.29
CA ALA A 48 5.11 3.88 1.21
C ALA A 48 3.61 3.74 0.87
N ASN A 49 2.72 4.28 1.71
CA ASN A 49 1.27 4.15 1.58
C ASN A 49 0.56 5.51 1.78
N PRO A 50 0.88 6.54 0.96
CA PRO A 50 0.39 7.90 1.18
C PRO A 50 -1.14 8.05 1.02
N ASP A 51 -1.77 7.11 0.29
CA ASP A 51 -3.22 7.12 0.02
C ASP A 51 -4.02 6.29 1.04
N VAL A 52 -3.35 5.65 2.01
CA VAL A 52 -4.00 4.86 3.06
C VAL A 52 -4.28 5.76 4.26
N ASP A 53 -5.53 5.82 4.71
CA ASP A 53 -5.88 6.42 6.00
C ASP A 53 -5.46 5.49 7.16
N PRO A 54 -4.47 5.87 7.99
CA PRO A 54 -4.00 5.03 9.09
C PRO A 54 -5.05 4.75 10.17
N ARG A 55 -6.11 5.58 10.24
CA ARG A 55 -7.20 5.46 11.21
C ARG A 55 -8.37 4.62 10.69
N ASN A 56 -8.36 4.24 9.41
CA ASN A 56 -9.46 3.54 8.77
C ASN A 56 -8.95 2.46 7.81
N LEU A 57 -8.11 1.56 8.31
CA LEU A 57 -7.64 0.40 7.58
C LEU A 57 -8.80 -0.55 7.25
N GLN A 58 -9.00 -0.80 5.95
CA GLN A 58 -10.03 -1.72 5.48
C GLN A 58 -9.51 -3.16 5.51
N ILE A 59 -10.25 -4.08 6.11
CA ILE A 59 -9.93 -5.52 6.08
C ILE A 59 -9.89 -6.01 4.63
N GLY A 60 -8.89 -6.83 4.29
CA GLY A 60 -8.64 -7.33 2.94
C GLY A 60 -7.91 -6.33 2.02
N SER A 61 -7.71 -5.08 2.45
CA SER A 61 -6.88 -4.14 1.69
C SER A 61 -5.41 -4.52 1.75
N LYS A 62 -4.64 -4.08 0.75
CA LYS A 62 -3.20 -4.36 0.63
C LYS A 62 -2.38 -3.15 1.04
N ILE A 63 -1.47 -3.36 1.98
CA ILE A 63 -0.45 -2.39 2.40
C ILE A 63 0.87 -2.72 1.72
N CYS A 64 1.44 -1.76 1.00
CA CYS A 64 2.77 -1.89 0.41
C CYS A 64 3.84 -1.94 1.52
N ILE A 65 4.67 -2.97 1.50
CA ILE A 65 5.77 -3.13 2.47
C ILE A 65 7.05 -2.53 1.86
N PRO A 66 7.63 -1.45 2.40
CA PRO A 66 8.84 -0.85 1.84
C PRO A 66 10.05 -1.77 2.03
N LYS A 67 11.08 -1.58 1.19
CA LYS A 67 12.41 -2.13 1.46
C LYS A 67 13.02 -1.41 2.66
N VAL A 68 13.63 -2.18 3.56
CA VAL A 68 14.43 -1.63 4.65
C VAL A 68 15.87 -1.66 4.15
N ASP A 69 16.42 -0.49 3.83
CA ASP A 69 17.86 -0.29 3.60
C ASP A 69 18.66 -0.49 4.89
#